data_AF-A0A418CW22-F1
#
_entry.id   AF-A0A418CW22-F1
#
_cell.length_a   1.000
_cell.length_b   1.000
_cell.length_c   1.000
_cell.angle_alpha   90.00
_cell.angle_beta   90.00
_cell.angle_gamma   90.00
#
_symmetry.space_group_name_H-M   'P 1'
#
loop_
_entity.id
_entity.type
_entity.pdbx_description
1 polymer ?
#
loop_
_entity_poly.entity_id
_entity_poly.type
_entity_poly.pdbx_seq_one_letter_code
_entity_poly.pdbx_strand_id
1 'polypeptide(L)'
;MGHGLKYVAIGSHYNNGTEDGEQIKIKQEIKHPKYNKKTSSYDFGVYIVERDSTFPVVEVSFDTVEANTPTVVRGWGTTSSAGSPSKVLLEVGVDVVNQEQCTKWLSGHTGVDGFSVDASMLCSGGKEGEDACQGDSGGPLTVETNGSAKLVGVVSWGLKCAEKNKPGVYSRISMARDFIEPYIKNSPTSVPGPTNPTTMPNMTTMRPTTASPCTTSAPCPTKPTTSAPCPTKPTTLAPCPTKSTTMPNMTTMRPKTANPKHGCATCSVCYYPGADYCLDDFSKDDCEYYSPKHGTLWCGN
;
A
#
# COMPACT_ATOMS: atom_id res chain seq x y z
N MET A 1 10.75 -13.78 -0.54
CA MET A 1 12.22 -13.65 -0.37
C MET A 1 12.97 -14.36 -1.50
N GLY A 2 13.76 -13.64 -2.29
CA GLY A 2 14.60 -14.21 -3.35
C GLY A 2 15.90 -14.78 -2.79
N HIS A 3 16.11 -16.09 -2.92
CA HIS A 3 17.36 -16.73 -2.49
C HIS A 3 18.46 -16.53 -3.54
N GLY A 4 19.68 -16.19 -3.08
CA GLY A 4 20.87 -16.15 -3.94
C GLY A 4 21.06 -14.87 -4.76
N LEU A 5 20.40 -13.77 -4.39
CA LEU A 5 20.67 -12.45 -4.97
C LEU A 5 22.14 -12.07 -4.70
N LYS A 6 22.85 -11.65 -5.75
CA LYS A 6 24.28 -11.26 -5.68
C LYS A 6 24.48 -9.75 -5.64
N TYR A 7 23.54 -9.00 -6.21
CA TYR A 7 23.59 -7.55 -6.35
C TYR A 7 22.19 -6.97 -6.10
N VAL A 8 22.15 -5.73 -5.65
CA VAL A 8 20.99 -4.83 -5.77
C VAL A 8 21.28 -3.80 -6.86
N ALA A 9 20.24 -3.36 -7.56
CA ALA A 9 20.28 -2.18 -8.41
C ALA A 9 19.57 -1.03 -7.68
N ILE A 10 20.20 0.14 -7.59
CA ILE A 10 19.65 1.32 -6.91
C ILE A 10 19.58 2.48 -7.90
N GLY A 11 18.46 3.21 -7.88
CA GLY A 11 18.24 4.37 -8.75
C GLY A 11 17.89 4.06 -10.20
N SER A 12 17.67 2.78 -10.54
CA SER A 12 17.28 2.37 -11.89
C SER A 12 15.80 2.68 -12.18
N HIS A 13 15.47 3.07 -13.40
CA HIS A 13 14.12 3.10 -13.95
C HIS A 13 13.75 1.78 -14.64
N TYR A 14 14.72 1.01 -15.14
CA TYR A 14 14.48 -0.21 -15.92
C TYR A 14 14.57 -1.50 -15.10
N ASN A 15 13.71 -2.46 -15.42
CA ASN A 15 13.59 -3.71 -14.63
C ASN A 15 14.82 -4.64 -14.69
N ASN A 16 15.79 -4.37 -15.57
CA ASN A 16 17.06 -5.10 -15.62
C ASN A 16 18.10 -4.59 -14.62
N GLY A 17 17.94 -3.37 -14.08
CA GLY A 17 18.87 -2.79 -13.12
C GLY A 17 20.29 -2.58 -13.65
N THR A 18 20.50 -2.58 -14.97
CA THR A 18 21.82 -2.45 -15.63
C THR A 18 21.95 -1.22 -16.52
N GLU A 19 20.84 -0.60 -16.94
CA GLU A 19 20.87 0.50 -17.93
C GLU A 19 21.20 1.86 -17.30
N ASP A 20 20.64 2.17 -16.12
CA ASP A 20 20.61 3.53 -15.58
C ASP A 20 20.76 3.64 -14.05
N GLY A 21 20.75 2.51 -13.34
CA GLY A 21 21.01 2.45 -11.89
C GLY A 21 22.42 1.96 -11.56
N GLU A 22 22.84 2.17 -10.32
CA GLU A 22 24.08 1.57 -9.83
C GLU A 22 23.86 0.15 -9.30
N GLN A 23 24.79 -0.76 -9.62
CA GLN A 23 24.80 -2.09 -9.04
C GLN A 23 25.74 -2.15 -7.84
N ILE A 24 25.24 -2.62 -6.69
CA ILE A 24 26.04 -2.88 -5.50
C ILE A 24 25.93 -4.34 -5.11
N LYS A 25 27.05 -4.99 -4.83
CA LYS A 25 27.11 -6.36 -4.37
C LYS A 25 26.49 -6.50 -2.97
N ILE A 26 25.72 -7.57 -2.76
CA ILE A 26 25.17 -7.94 -1.45
C ILE A 26 26.28 -8.67 -0.67
N LYS A 27 26.60 -8.17 0.53
CA LYS A 27 27.49 -8.84 1.50
C LYS A 27 26.72 -9.83 2.38
N GLN A 28 25.50 -9.49 2.79
CA GLN A 28 24.71 -10.29 3.73
C GLN A 28 23.20 -10.11 3.50
N GLU A 29 22.45 -11.22 3.61
CA GLU A 29 21.00 -11.24 3.73
C GLU A 29 20.64 -11.54 5.19
N ILE A 30 19.84 -10.67 5.82
CA ILE A 30 19.39 -10.81 7.20
C ILE A 30 17.87 -10.92 7.19
N LYS A 31 17.33 -12.06 7.63
CA LYS A 31 15.88 -12.30 7.71
C LYS A 31 15.36 -11.90 9.08
N HIS A 32 14.15 -11.36 9.14
CA HIS A 32 13.52 -11.06 10.42
C HIS A 32 13.37 -12.35 11.25
N PRO A 33 13.86 -12.41 12.50
CA PRO A 33 13.91 -13.66 13.27
C PRO A 33 12.53 -14.22 13.64
N LYS A 34 11.49 -13.37 13.65
CA LYS A 34 10.09 -13.77 13.86
C LYS A 34 9.32 -14.09 12.56
N TYR A 35 9.97 -14.11 11.39
CA TYR A 35 9.28 -14.36 10.12
C TYR A 35 8.62 -15.74 10.10
N ASN A 36 7.31 -15.78 9.84
CA ASN A 36 6.54 -17.03 9.78
C ASN A 36 6.08 -17.33 8.35
N LYS A 37 6.71 -18.34 7.73
CA LYS A 37 6.37 -18.79 6.36
C LYS A 37 4.93 -19.29 6.16
N LYS A 38 4.21 -19.65 7.23
CA LYS A 38 2.82 -20.14 7.13
C LYS A 38 1.78 -19.03 7.13
N THR A 39 2.11 -17.85 7.64
CA THR A 39 1.18 -16.73 7.84
C THR A 39 1.67 -15.45 7.18
N SER A 40 2.92 -15.41 6.69
CA SER A 40 3.67 -14.21 6.29
C SER A 40 3.83 -13.15 7.39
N SER A 41 3.60 -13.49 8.66
CA SER A 41 3.85 -12.58 9.79
C SER A 41 5.32 -12.16 9.82
N TYR A 42 5.58 -10.86 10.03
CA TYR A 42 6.93 -10.27 10.01
C TYR A 42 7.77 -10.60 8.76
N ASP A 43 7.17 -10.53 7.56
CA ASP A 43 7.91 -10.69 6.29
C ASP A 43 8.80 -9.47 5.99
N PHE A 44 9.93 -9.40 6.68
CA PHE A 44 10.99 -8.41 6.47
C PHE A 44 12.34 -9.08 6.26
N GLY A 45 13.19 -8.40 5.48
CA GLY A 45 14.62 -8.71 5.37
C GLY A 45 15.42 -7.43 5.15
N VAL A 46 16.69 -7.47 5.55
CA VAL A 46 17.68 -6.40 5.32
C VAL A 46 18.82 -6.99 4.50
N TYR A 47 19.22 -6.31 3.43
CA TYR A 47 20.43 -6.62 2.68
C TYR A 47 21.52 -5.63 3.06
N ILE A 48 22.66 -6.12 3.55
CA ILE A 48 23.85 -5.32 3.76
C ILE A 48 24.65 -5.32 2.45
N VAL A 49 24.93 -4.13 1.92
CA VAL A 49 25.61 -3.93 0.64
C VAL A 49 27.11 -3.69 0.81
N GLU A 50 27.87 -3.81 -0.28
CA GLU A 50 29.34 -3.73 -0.25
C GLU A 50 29.89 -2.33 0.03
N ARG A 51 29.19 -1.29 -0.44
CA ARG A 51 29.48 0.14 -0.26
C ARG A 51 28.18 0.92 -0.15
N ASP A 52 28.25 2.16 0.31
CA ASP A 52 27.12 3.08 0.29
C ASP A 52 26.73 3.44 -1.16
N SER A 53 25.46 3.80 -1.36
CA SER A 53 24.91 4.25 -2.63
C SER A 53 25.17 5.74 -2.85
N THR A 54 25.25 6.16 -4.12
CA THR A 54 25.29 7.58 -4.51
C THR A 54 23.89 8.21 -4.62
N PHE A 55 22.84 7.40 -4.65
CA PHE A 55 21.45 7.87 -4.67
C PHE A 55 20.95 8.29 -3.27
N PRO A 56 20.01 9.25 -3.18
CA PRO A 56 19.49 9.71 -1.91
C PRO A 56 18.74 8.61 -1.16
N VAL A 57 18.89 8.60 0.17
CA VAL A 57 18.22 7.65 1.06
C VAL A 57 16.77 8.10 1.30
N VAL A 58 15.82 7.16 1.19
CA VAL A 58 14.43 7.36 1.61
C VAL A 58 14.32 7.17 3.12
N GLU A 59 13.70 8.11 3.82
CA GLU A 59 13.51 8.01 5.28
C GLU A 59 12.60 6.83 5.65
N VAL A 60 12.96 6.06 6.67
CA VAL A 60 12.10 4.99 7.22
C VAL A 60 11.31 5.55 8.40
N SER A 61 9.98 5.59 8.29
CA SER A 61 9.10 5.99 9.38
C SER A 61 8.69 4.77 10.20
N PHE A 62 8.81 4.90 11.52
CA PHE A 62 8.29 3.94 12.50
C PHE A 62 6.98 4.42 13.14
N ASP A 63 6.34 5.44 12.55
CA ASP A 63 5.09 6.01 13.04
C ASP A 63 3.90 5.07 12.70
N THR A 64 2.77 5.27 13.39
CA THR A 64 1.53 4.58 13.02
C THR A 64 0.94 5.27 11.79
N VAL A 65 0.62 4.47 10.76
CA VAL A 65 -0.12 4.94 9.58
C VAL A 65 -1.60 4.62 9.77
N GLU A 66 -2.42 5.67 9.73
CA GLU A 66 -3.86 5.60 9.98
C GLU A 66 -4.66 5.20 8.73
N ALA A 67 -5.88 4.69 8.94
CA ALA A 67 -6.78 4.36 7.85
C ALA A 67 -7.12 5.59 6.99
N ASN A 68 -7.25 5.38 5.67
CA ASN A 68 -7.41 6.40 4.63
C ASN A 68 -6.22 7.35 4.46
N THR A 69 -5.05 7.04 5.03
CA THR A 69 -3.81 7.75 4.69
C THR A 69 -3.43 7.41 3.25
N PRO A 70 -3.22 8.40 2.35
CA PRO A 70 -2.74 8.14 1.01
C PRO A 70 -1.31 7.60 1.04
N THR A 71 -1.09 6.51 0.30
CA THR A 71 0.23 5.88 0.14
C THR A 71 0.52 5.66 -1.34
N VAL A 72 1.80 5.49 -1.68
CA VAL A 72 2.22 5.15 -3.04
C VAL A 72 3.02 3.85 -2.99
N VAL A 73 2.66 2.89 -3.84
CA VAL A 73 3.46 1.69 -4.09
C VAL A 73 4.13 1.79 -5.46
N ARG A 74 5.37 1.30 -5.54
CA ARG A 74 6.20 1.39 -6.75
C ARG A 74 6.85 0.05 -7.08
N GLY A 75 6.97 -0.27 -8.36
CA GLY A 75 7.66 -1.48 -8.80
C GLY A 75 7.59 -1.77 -10.29
N TRP A 76 8.03 -2.98 -10.64
CA TRP A 76 8.15 -3.48 -12.02
C TRP A 76 7.32 -4.76 -12.25
N GLY A 77 6.41 -5.06 -11.33
CA GLY A 77 5.53 -6.22 -11.37
C GLY A 77 4.64 -6.28 -12.62
N THR A 78 3.88 -7.36 -12.70
CA THR A 78 2.98 -7.62 -13.82
C THR A 78 1.86 -6.59 -13.83
N THR A 79 1.64 -5.89 -14.95
CA THR A 79 0.61 -4.84 -15.04
C THR A 79 -0.83 -5.38 -15.08
N SER A 80 -0.99 -6.70 -15.07
CA SER A 80 -2.23 -7.43 -14.90
C SER A 80 -1.96 -8.79 -14.25
N SER A 81 -2.97 -9.43 -13.66
CA SER A 81 -2.81 -10.77 -13.07
C SER A 81 -2.33 -11.77 -14.12
N ALA A 82 -1.19 -12.44 -13.87
CA ALA A 82 -0.49 -13.32 -14.82
C ALA A 82 -0.04 -12.65 -16.14
N GLY A 83 0.07 -11.32 -16.17
CA GLY A 83 0.63 -10.56 -17.29
C GLY A 83 2.17 -10.59 -17.33
N SER A 84 2.75 -9.78 -18.20
CA SER A 84 4.21 -9.55 -18.24
C SER A 84 4.65 -8.48 -17.24
N PRO A 85 5.81 -8.61 -16.58
CA PRO A 85 6.41 -7.53 -15.79
C PRO A 85 6.62 -6.25 -16.62
N SER A 86 6.46 -5.08 -16.00
CA SER A 86 6.79 -3.81 -16.66
C SER A 86 8.29 -3.70 -16.92
N LYS A 87 8.67 -3.16 -18.08
CA LYS A 87 10.08 -2.83 -18.40
C LYS A 87 10.58 -1.61 -17.63
N VAL A 88 9.68 -0.72 -17.25
CA VAL A 88 9.94 0.57 -16.60
C VAL A 88 9.26 0.63 -15.24
N LEU A 89 9.80 1.44 -14.33
CA LEU A 89 9.24 1.62 -13.00
C LEU A 89 7.85 2.27 -13.12
N LEU A 90 6.86 1.64 -12.48
CA LEU A 90 5.51 2.17 -12.36
C LEU A 90 5.22 2.52 -10.90
N GLU A 91 4.27 3.42 -10.70
CA GLU A 91 3.73 3.77 -9.38
C GLU A 91 2.20 3.85 -9.43
N VAL A 92 1.55 3.57 -8.30
CA VAL A 92 0.11 3.76 -8.12
C VAL A 92 -0.19 4.25 -6.71
N GLY A 93 -1.09 5.23 -6.62
CA GLY A 93 -1.63 5.72 -5.36
C GLY A 93 -2.67 4.74 -4.81
N VAL A 94 -2.56 4.39 -3.54
CA VAL A 94 -3.43 3.46 -2.81
C VAL A 94 -3.67 3.98 -1.40
N ASP A 95 -4.89 3.88 -0.89
CA ASP A 95 -5.24 4.36 0.46
C ASP A 95 -5.17 3.23 1.49
N VAL A 96 -4.63 3.53 2.67
CA VAL A 96 -4.53 2.55 3.76
C VAL A 96 -5.92 2.07 4.21
N VAL A 97 -6.12 0.76 4.23
CA VAL A 97 -7.37 0.12 4.65
C VAL A 97 -7.34 -0.15 6.16
N ASN A 98 -8.43 0.14 6.85
CA ASN A 98 -8.60 -0.21 8.26
C ASN A 98 -8.38 -1.73 8.48
N GLN A 99 -7.65 -2.09 9.55
CA GLN A 99 -7.25 -3.47 9.86
C GLN A 99 -8.43 -4.45 9.93
N GLU A 100 -9.52 -4.08 10.59
CA GLU A 100 -10.71 -4.94 10.73
C GLU A 100 -11.39 -5.12 9.37
N GLN A 101 -11.51 -4.04 8.59
CA GLN A 101 -12.09 -4.10 7.24
C GLN A 101 -11.23 -4.92 6.27
N CYS A 102 -9.90 -4.81 6.34
CA CYS A 102 -9.01 -5.65 5.55
C CYS A 102 -9.14 -7.13 5.96
N THR A 103 -9.11 -7.42 7.25
CA THR A 103 -9.31 -8.78 7.79
C THR A 103 -10.63 -9.36 7.32
N LYS A 104 -11.72 -8.58 7.35
CA LYS A 104 -13.04 -8.98 6.86
C LYS A 104 -13.07 -9.25 5.36
N TRP A 105 -12.44 -8.39 4.54
CA TRP A 105 -12.38 -8.58 3.09
C TRP A 105 -11.59 -9.82 2.68
N LEU A 106 -10.48 -10.12 3.37
CA LEU A 106 -9.65 -11.28 3.09
C LEU A 106 -10.17 -12.56 3.78
N SER A 107 -10.97 -12.44 4.83
CA SER A 107 -11.64 -13.59 5.46
C SER A 107 -12.57 -14.31 4.48
N GLY A 108 -12.51 -15.64 4.46
CA GLY A 108 -13.35 -16.48 3.60
C GLY A 108 -12.84 -16.68 2.16
N HIS A 109 -11.69 -16.11 1.78
CA HIS A 109 -11.07 -16.41 0.49
C HIS A 109 -10.34 -17.77 0.54
N THR A 110 -11.04 -18.81 0.10
CA THR A 110 -10.57 -20.21 0.10
C THR A 110 -9.32 -20.39 -0.76
N GLY A 111 -8.23 -20.85 -0.15
CA GLY A 111 -6.92 -21.08 -0.81
C GLY A 111 -5.71 -20.80 0.08
N VAL A 112 -5.90 -20.09 1.19
CA VAL A 112 -4.85 -19.74 2.17
C VAL A 112 -5.33 -19.99 3.60
N ASP A 113 -5.47 -21.27 3.96
CA ASP A 113 -5.80 -21.68 5.33
C ASP A 113 -4.73 -21.19 6.32
N GLY A 114 -5.12 -20.28 7.21
CA GLY A 114 -4.25 -19.71 8.24
C GLY A 114 -3.67 -18.31 7.96
N PHE A 115 -3.94 -17.70 6.80
CA PHE A 115 -3.53 -16.31 6.53
C PHE A 115 -4.56 -15.32 7.09
N SER A 116 -4.36 -14.90 8.33
CA SER A 116 -5.03 -13.73 8.91
C SER A 116 -4.11 -12.51 8.89
N VAL A 117 -4.67 -11.32 8.63
CA VAL A 117 -3.92 -10.08 8.70
C VAL A 117 -3.67 -9.72 10.16
N ASP A 118 -2.46 -9.98 10.65
CA ASP A 118 -2.07 -9.66 12.03
C ASP A 118 -1.48 -8.24 12.18
N ALA A 119 -1.12 -7.86 13.41
CA ALA A 119 -0.60 -6.53 13.72
C ALA A 119 0.70 -6.18 12.98
N SER A 120 1.53 -7.16 12.60
CA SER A 120 2.76 -6.95 11.80
C SER A 120 2.49 -6.60 10.34
N MET A 121 1.21 -6.56 9.93
CA MET A 121 0.76 -6.25 8.58
C MET A 121 -0.05 -4.96 8.51
N LEU A 122 -0.14 -4.44 7.29
CA LEU A 122 -0.77 -3.19 6.85
C LEU A 122 -1.43 -3.50 5.51
N CYS A 123 -2.64 -3.00 5.26
CA CYS A 123 -3.31 -3.15 3.96
C CYS A 123 -3.46 -1.80 3.28
N SER A 124 -3.33 -1.76 1.96
CA SER A 124 -3.57 -0.55 1.17
C SER A 124 -4.24 -0.90 -0.17
N GLY A 125 -5.08 -0.01 -0.69
CA GLY A 125 -5.79 -0.19 -1.96
C GLY A 125 -7.09 -0.99 -1.82
N GLY A 126 -7.36 -1.87 -2.79
CA GLY A 126 -8.63 -2.61 -2.86
C GLY A 126 -9.80 -1.81 -3.47
N LYS A 127 -9.51 -0.66 -4.08
CA LYS A 127 -10.36 -0.09 -5.14
C LYS A 127 -10.08 -0.83 -6.45
N GLU A 128 -11.04 -0.80 -7.37
CA GLU A 128 -10.88 -1.43 -8.67
C GLU A 128 -9.88 -0.63 -9.53
N GLY A 129 -8.87 -1.29 -10.10
CA GLY A 129 -7.79 -0.65 -10.86
C GLY A 129 -6.56 -0.19 -10.07
N GLU A 130 -6.56 -0.28 -8.73
CA GLU A 130 -5.49 0.25 -7.86
C GLU A 130 -4.87 -0.85 -6.97
N ASP A 131 -3.69 -1.38 -7.31
CA ASP A 131 -2.96 -2.35 -6.46
C ASP A 131 -1.50 -2.57 -6.88
N ALA A 132 -0.70 -3.17 -5.98
CA ALA A 132 0.56 -3.83 -6.33
C ALA A 132 0.29 -5.22 -6.92
N CYS A 133 1.23 -5.81 -7.68
CA CYS A 133 0.99 -7.07 -8.36
C CYS A 133 2.17 -8.06 -8.30
N GLN A 134 2.07 -9.18 -9.04
CA GLN A 134 3.09 -10.22 -9.00
C GLN A 134 4.44 -9.67 -9.50
N GLY A 135 5.49 -9.81 -8.68
CA GLY A 135 6.82 -9.26 -8.97
C GLY A 135 7.18 -8.01 -8.16
N ASP A 136 6.21 -7.35 -7.52
CA ASP A 136 6.48 -6.19 -6.65
C ASP A 136 6.88 -6.58 -5.21
N SER A 137 6.96 -7.88 -4.88
CA SER A 137 7.29 -8.37 -3.52
C SER A 137 8.66 -7.87 -3.05
N GLY A 138 8.70 -7.25 -1.88
CA GLY A 138 9.84 -6.51 -1.36
C GLY A 138 9.89 -5.03 -1.77
N GLY A 139 8.97 -4.58 -2.63
CA GLY A 139 8.85 -3.20 -3.08
C GLY A 139 8.34 -2.25 -1.99
N PRO A 140 8.60 -0.93 -2.13
CA PRO A 140 8.27 0.06 -1.12
C PRO A 140 6.80 0.47 -1.15
N LEU A 141 6.21 0.64 0.04
CA LEU A 141 5.01 1.45 0.26
C LEU A 141 5.42 2.70 1.03
N THR A 142 5.18 3.88 0.45
CA THR A 142 5.55 5.17 1.04
C THR A 142 4.34 6.04 1.37
N VAL A 143 4.49 6.89 2.39
CA VAL A 143 3.67 8.10 2.56
C VAL A 143 4.46 9.27 1.98
N GLU A 144 3.81 10.06 1.13
CA GLU A 144 4.39 11.27 0.54
C GLU A 144 3.92 12.48 1.35
N THR A 145 4.85 13.32 1.82
CA THR A 145 4.51 14.54 2.58
C THR A 145 5.47 15.66 2.23
N ASN A 146 4.93 16.81 1.80
CA ASN A 146 5.72 17.99 1.39
C ASN A 146 6.84 17.67 0.39
N GLY A 147 6.59 16.76 -0.56
CA GLY A 147 7.56 16.31 -1.57
C GLY A 147 8.65 15.35 -1.04
N SER A 148 8.52 14.86 0.20
CA SER A 148 9.41 13.85 0.79
C SER A 148 8.67 12.52 0.97
N ALA A 149 9.27 11.44 0.45
CA ALA A 149 8.79 10.08 0.65
C ALA A 149 9.29 9.51 1.98
N LYS A 150 8.41 8.88 2.76
CA LYS A 150 8.77 8.05 3.91
C LYS A 150 8.31 6.62 3.72
N LEU A 151 9.21 5.66 3.86
CA LEU A 151 8.90 4.24 3.79
C LEU A 151 8.13 3.81 5.04
N VAL A 152 6.92 3.24 4.85
CA VAL A 152 6.02 2.79 5.92
C VAL A 152 5.63 1.32 5.83
N GLY A 153 5.81 0.71 4.65
CA GLY A 153 5.52 -0.70 4.42
C GLY A 153 6.37 -1.32 3.32
N VAL A 154 6.34 -2.65 3.27
CA VAL A 154 7.02 -3.47 2.26
C VAL A 154 6.01 -4.43 1.65
N VAL A 155 5.88 -4.50 0.32
CA VAL A 155 4.95 -5.40 -0.37
C VAL A 155 5.25 -6.85 0.02
N SER A 156 4.28 -7.57 0.60
CA SER A 156 4.46 -8.97 1.01
C SER A 156 3.59 -9.93 0.19
N TRP A 157 2.27 -9.79 0.24
CA TRP A 157 1.33 -10.70 -0.43
C TRP A 157 -0.01 -10.05 -0.80
N GLY A 158 -0.78 -10.74 -1.64
CA GLY A 158 -2.12 -10.33 -2.07
C GLY A 158 -2.83 -11.52 -2.73
N LEU A 159 -4.16 -11.48 -2.83
CA LEU A 159 -4.95 -12.60 -3.39
C LEU A 159 -5.05 -12.54 -4.93
N LYS A 160 -5.07 -11.31 -5.47
CA LYS A 160 -5.11 -10.93 -6.88
C LYS A 160 -4.53 -9.51 -6.98
N CYS A 161 -4.57 -8.90 -8.16
CA CYS A 161 -4.20 -7.49 -8.34
C CYS A 161 -5.42 -6.67 -8.78
N ALA A 162 -5.59 -5.49 -8.19
CA ALA A 162 -6.50 -4.42 -8.66
C ALA A 162 -8.00 -4.81 -8.71
N GLU A 163 -8.41 -5.83 -7.95
CA GLU A 163 -9.81 -6.20 -7.78
C GLU A 163 -10.43 -5.49 -6.57
N LYS A 164 -11.68 -5.05 -6.73
CA LYS A 164 -12.46 -4.42 -5.67
C LYS A 164 -12.54 -5.31 -4.42
N ASN A 165 -12.35 -4.69 -3.25
CA ASN A 165 -12.29 -5.33 -1.94
C ASN A 165 -11.15 -6.35 -1.77
N LYS A 166 -10.07 -6.28 -2.57
CA LYS A 166 -8.88 -7.13 -2.43
C LYS A 166 -7.62 -6.26 -2.37
N PRO A 167 -7.34 -5.63 -1.23
CA PRO A 167 -6.14 -4.82 -1.07
C PRO A 167 -4.88 -5.70 -1.04
N GLY A 168 -3.76 -5.12 -1.49
CA GLY A 168 -2.43 -5.65 -1.20
C GLY A 168 -2.13 -5.61 0.30
N VAL A 169 -1.36 -6.60 0.77
CA VAL A 169 -0.91 -6.74 2.15
C VAL A 169 0.60 -6.53 2.24
N TYR A 170 0.97 -5.62 3.13
CA TYR A 170 2.30 -5.07 3.30
C TYR A 170 2.79 -5.33 4.73
N SER A 171 4.08 -5.58 4.90
CA SER A 171 4.71 -5.69 6.21
C SER A 171 4.81 -4.29 6.83
N ARG A 172 4.23 -4.09 8.03
CA ARG A 172 4.07 -2.79 8.71
C ARG A 172 5.36 -2.38 9.44
N ILE A 173 6.09 -1.41 8.93
CA ILE A 173 7.47 -1.09 9.39
C ILE A 173 7.55 -0.72 10.87
N SER A 174 6.56 -0.01 11.41
CA SER A 174 6.53 0.35 12.84
C SER A 174 6.59 -0.86 13.79
N MET A 175 6.13 -2.05 13.35
CA MET A 175 6.20 -3.30 14.12
C MET A 175 7.55 -4.02 14.05
N ALA A 176 8.45 -3.58 13.17
CA ALA A 176 9.79 -4.12 12.99
C ALA A 176 10.89 -3.13 13.42
N ARG A 177 10.55 -2.09 14.19
CA ARG A 177 11.51 -1.06 14.64
C ARG A 177 12.77 -1.65 15.27
N ASP A 178 12.61 -2.55 16.25
CA ASP A 178 13.74 -3.18 16.95
C ASP A 178 14.67 -3.99 16.02
N PHE A 179 14.14 -4.47 14.90
CA PHE A 179 14.91 -5.19 13.88
C PHE A 179 15.58 -4.24 12.87
N ILE A 180 14.87 -3.22 12.41
CA ILE A 180 15.33 -2.33 11.31
C ILE A 180 16.24 -1.22 11.83
N GLU A 181 15.86 -0.56 12.94
CA GLU A 181 16.53 0.64 13.46
C GLU A 181 18.04 0.46 13.74
N PRO A 182 18.54 -0.69 14.24
CA PRO A 182 19.97 -0.92 14.42
C PRO A 182 20.79 -0.86 13.12
N TYR A 183 20.20 -1.20 11.97
CA TYR A 183 20.88 -1.18 10.66
C TYR A 183 20.83 0.20 9.99
N ILE A 184 19.93 1.09 10.42
CA ILE A 184 19.86 2.48 9.95
C ILE A 184 20.77 3.38 10.78
N LYS A 185 20.81 3.20 12.11
CA LYS A 185 21.64 4.01 13.02
C LYS A 185 23.12 3.66 12.94
N ASN A 186 23.45 2.41 12.63
CA ASN A 186 24.83 1.92 12.54
C ASN A 186 25.18 1.57 11.09
N SER A 187 25.36 2.57 10.21
CA SER A 187 26.06 2.36 8.94
C SER A 187 27.44 1.75 9.24
N PRO A 188 27.75 0.51 8.80
CA PRO A 188 28.79 -0.28 9.43
C PRO A 188 30.20 0.07 8.94
N THR A 189 30.85 1.04 9.58
CA THR A 189 32.29 0.95 9.80
C THR A 189 32.54 -0.08 10.90
N SER A 190 33.02 -1.26 10.48
CA SER A 190 33.33 -2.46 11.29
C SER A 190 32.12 -3.30 11.75
N VAL A 191 32.29 -4.62 11.60
CA VAL A 191 31.30 -5.66 11.93
C VAL A 191 31.65 -6.28 13.28
N PRO A 192 30.75 -6.29 14.28
CA PRO A 192 30.86 -7.21 15.40
C PRO A 192 30.62 -8.65 14.90
N GLY A 193 31.58 -9.54 15.15
CA GLY A 193 31.47 -10.95 14.77
C GLY A 193 30.34 -11.70 15.50
N PRO A 194 30.08 -12.97 15.16
CA PRO A 194 28.93 -13.71 15.67
C PRO A 194 29.03 -13.90 17.19
N THR A 195 28.19 -13.17 17.93
CA THR A 195 28.00 -13.38 19.36
C THR A 195 27.15 -14.63 19.59
N ASN A 196 27.71 -15.59 20.34
CA ASN A 196 26.98 -16.76 20.82
C ASN A 196 25.75 -16.36 21.65
N PRO A 197 24.75 -17.26 21.82
CA PRO A 197 23.56 -16.95 22.61
C PRO A 197 23.91 -16.66 24.07
N THR A 198 23.83 -15.39 24.47
CA THR A 198 23.97 -15.03 25.88
C THR A 198 22.71 -15.47 26.63
N THR A 199 22.90 -16.38 27.58
CA THR A 199 21.86 -16.93 28.45
C THR A 199 21.08 -15.81 29.14
N MET A 200 19.76 -15.72 28.90
CA MET A 200 18.91 -14.81 29.67
C MET A 200 18.86 -15.25 31.15
N PRO A 201 18.92 -14.32 32.12
CA PRO A 201 18.84 -14.65 33.53
C PRO A 201 17.47 -15.24 33.89
N ASN A 202 17.52 -16.26 34.75
CA ASN A 202 16.39 -17.12 35.10
C ASN A 202 15.30 -16.36 35.88
N MET A 203 14.16 -16.06 35.26
CA MET A 203 13.04 -15.38 35.91
C MET A 203 12.32 -16.35 36.86
N THR A 204 12.76 -16.38 38.11
CA THR A 204 12.35 -17.39 39.08
C THR A 204 10.95 -17.12 39.63
N THR A 205 10.05 -18.07 39.35
CA THR A 205 8.84 -18.45 40.10
C THR A 205 8.35 -17.49 41.20
N MET A 206 7.34 -16.69 40.88
CA MET A 206 6.37 -16.19 41.87
C MET A 206 4.99 -16.79 41.55
N ARG A 207 4.58 -17.74 42.40
CA ARG A 207 3.34 -18.51 42.33
C ARG A 207 2.25 -17.80 43.16
N PRO A 208 1.14 -17.34 42.57
CA PRO A 208 -0.08 -17.05 43.33
C PRO A 208 -0.71 -18.37 43.79
N THR A 209 -1.14 -18.41 45.05
CA THR A 209 -1.70 -19.60 45.69
C THR A 209 -3.13 -19.92 45.25
N THR A 210 -3.45 -21.20 45.28
CA THR A 210 -4.76 -21.79 45.05
C THR A 210 -5.82 -21.33 46.05
N ALA A 211 -7.01 -20.98 45.54
CA ALA A 211 -8.27 -21.14 46.24
C ALA A 211 -9.26 -21.86 45.30
N SER A 212 -9.92 -22.90 45.79
CA SER A 212 -10.87 -23.74 45.03
C SER A 212 -12.33 -23.41 45.40
N PRO A 213 -13.34 -23.95 44.69
CA PRO A 213 -14.63 -23.28 44.53
C PRO A 213 -15.64 -23.61 45.63
N CYS A 214 -16.64 -22.71 45.79
CA CYS A 214 -17.89 -23.02 46.48
C CYS A 214 -19.05 -23.10 45.48
N THR A 215 -19.77 -24.21 45.54
CA THR A 215 -20.98 -24.51 44.78
C THR A 215 -22.21 -24.18 45.61
N THR A 216 -23.22 -23.48 45.06
CA THR A 216 -24.61 -23.64 45.51
C THR A 216 -25.63 -23.28 44.43
N SER A 217 -26.72 -24.04 44.45
CA SER A 217 -27.85 -24.14 43.54
C SER A 217 -28.78 -22.91 43.37
N ALA A 218 -29.40 -22.88 42.18
CA ALA A 218 -30.74 -22.41 41.77
C ALA A 218 -31.85 -22.31 42.87
N PRO A 219 -33.02 -21.60 42.65
CA PRO A 219 -33.73 -21.50 41.37
C PRO A 219 -34.48 -20.19 41.00
N CYS A 220 -35.10 -20.23 39.81
CA CYS A 220 -35.89 -19.21 39.12
C CYS A 220 -37.40 -19.24 39.49
N PRO A 221 -38.15 -18.11 39.40
CA PRO A 221 -39.62 -18.10 39.39
C PRO A 221 -40.25 -17.72 38.02
N THR A 222 -41.53 -18.08 37.84
CA THR A 222 -42.31 -17.97 36.59
C THR A 222 -43.64 -17.21 36.83
N LYS A 223 -44.52 -16.85 35.87
CA LYS A 223 -44.70 -17.37 34.49
C LYS A 223 -44.95 -16.28 33.39
N PRO A 224 -46.16 -15.86 32.93
CA PRO A 224 -46.29 -15.32 31.55
C PRO A 224 -47.03 -13.96 31.40
N THR A 225 -47.06 -13.42 30.16
CA THR A 225 -48.31 -13.06 29.44
C THR A 225 -48.05 -12.96 27.93
N THR A 226 -49.08 -13.24 27.13
CA THR A 226 -49.09 -13.47 25.67
C THR A 226 -49.37 -12.21 24.83
N SER A 227 -48.83 -12.13 23.61
CA SER A 227 -49.61 -11.94 22.36
C SER A 227 -48.73 -11.67 21.13
N ALA A 228 -49.23 -12.08 19.95
CA ALA A 228 -48.68 -11.84 18.61
C ALA A 228 -49.87 -11.87 17.62
N PRO A 229 -49.70 -11.65 16.29
CA PRO A 229 -48.98 -10.59 15.57
C PRO A 229 -49.87 -9.89 14.50
N CYS A 230 -49.39 -8.87 13.77
CA CYS A 230 -49.66 -8.65 12.31
C CYS A 230 -48.88 -7.43 11.72
N PRO A 231 -48.76 -7.28 10.37
CA PRO A 231 -47.61 -6.61 9.73
C PRO A 231 -47.92 -5.34 8.89
N THR A 232 -46.88 -4.60 8.50
CA THR A 232 -46.86 -3.70 7.32
C THR A 232 -45.50 -3.68 6.60
N LYS A 233 -45.48 -3.11 5.38
CA LYS A 233 -44.56 -3.35 4.24
C LYS A 233 -43.50 -2.24 4.06
N PRO A 234 -42.31 -2.51 3.46
CA PRO A 234 -41.29 -1.49 3.21
C PRO A 234 -41.59 -0.57 2.00
N THR A 235 -41.09 0.67 2.06
CA THR A 235 -41.18 1.67 0.99
C THR A 235 -39.78 2.03 0.46
N THR A 236 -39.60 1.93 -0.85
CA THR A 236 -38.37 2.27 -1.58
C THR A 236 -38.30 3.76 -1.89
N LEU A 237 -37.12 4.38 -1.77
CA LEU A 237 -36.81 5.69 -2.38
C LEU A 237 -35.54 5.54 -3.24
N ALA A 238 -35.59 6.08 -4.46
CA ALA A 238 -34.50 6.04 -5.42
C ALA A 238 -33.82 7.44 -5.52
N PRO A 239 -32.47 7.54 -5.60
CA PRO A 239 -31.79 8.81 -5.87
C PRO A 239 -31.74 9.19 -7.36
N CYS A 240 -31.65 10.50 -7.63
CA CYS A 240 -31.48 11.07 -8.97
C CYS A 240 -30.09 10.81 -9.59
N PRO A 241 -29.95 10.94 -10.93
CA PRO A 241 -28.67 10.81 -11.61
C PRO A 241 -27.82 12.08 -11.44
N THR A 242 -26.70 11.97 -10.74
CA THR A 242 -25.61 12.96 -10.79
C THR A 242 -24.72 12.68 -12.00
N LYS A 243 -24.54 13.70 -12.87
CA LYS A 243 -23.60 13.60 -14.00
C LYS A 243 -22.17 13.51 -13.49
N SER A 244 -21.41 12.57 -14.06
CA SER A 244 -19.98 12.40 -13.79
C SER A 244 -19.17 12.95 -14.96
N THR A 245 -18.44 14.03 -14.74
CA THR A 245 -17.43 14.55 -15.68
C THR A 245 -16.11 14.78 -14.93
N THR A 246 -15.47 13.68 -14.53
CA THR A 246 -14.06 13.72 -14.11
C THR A 246 -13.20 14.13 -15.30
N MET A 247 -12.17 14.96 -15.09
CA MET A 247 -11.25 15.31 -16.18
C MET A 247 -10.64 14.04 -16.81
N PRO A 248 -10.54 13.96 -18.16
CA PRO A 248 -10.00 12.79 -18.82
C PRO A 248 -8.54 12.58 -18.44
N ASN A 249 -8.21 11.34 -18.06
CA ASN A 249 -6.85 10.94 -17.71
C ASN A 249 -5.98 10.93 -18.99
N MET A 250 -5.10 11.92 -19.15
CA MET A 250 -4.43 12.22 -20.43
C MET A 250 -3.42 11.17 -20.92
N THR A 251 -3.13 10.12 -20.15
CA THR A 251 -2.16 9.08 -20.52
C THR A 251 -2.63 8.14 -21.64
N THR A 252 -3.87 8.25 -22.12
CA THR A 252 -4.48 7.27 -23.06
C THR A 252 -4.74 7.80 -24.48
N MET A 253 -4.49 9.09 -24.80
CA MET A 253 -4.60 9.58 -26.18
C MET A 253 -3.32 10.25 -26.70
N ARG A 254 -2.73 9.63 -27.72
CA ARG A 254 -1.59 10.14 -28.49
C ARG A 254 -2.07 11.26 -29.44
N PRO A 255 -1.48 12.47 -29.43
CA PRO A 255 -1.82 13.50 -30.41
C PRO A 255 -1.56 13.00 -31.84
N LYS A 256 -2.58 13.09 -32.69
CA LYS A 256 -2.54 12.70 -34.10
C LYS A 256 -2.60 13.90 -35.05
N THR A 257 -1.92 14.99 -34.71
CA THR A 257 -1.53 16.06 -35.66
C THR A 257 -0.42 16.91 -35.02
N ALA A 258 0.48 17.43 -35.83
CA ALA A 258 1.53 18.34 -35.39
C ALA A 258 1.29 19.74 -35.96
N ASN A 259 0.90 20.70 -35.10
CA ASN A 259 1.64 21.97 -34.94
C ASN A 259 1.06 22.81 -33.78
N PRO A 260 1.87 23.25 -32.80
CA PRO A 260 1.45 24.15 -31.73
C PRO A 260 1.68 25.63 -32.09
N LYS A 261 0.75 26.53 -31.70
CA LYS A 261 1.00 27.91 -31.22
C LYS A 261 -0.27 28.75 -31.02
N HIS A 262 -0.33 29.40 -29.85
CA HIS A 262 -1.11 30.60 -29.51
C HIS A 262 -2.55 30.43 -28.96
N GLY A 263 -2.75 29.46 -28.07
CA GLY A 263 -3.79 29.51 -27.04
C GLY A 263 -5.22 29.65 -27.57
N CYS A 264 -6.02 30.55 -26.97
CA CYS A 264 -7.41 30.73 -27.38
C CYS A 264 -7.62 31.21 -28.83
N ALA A 265 -6.57 31.50 -29.60
CA ALA A 265 -6.72 31.78 -31.04
C ALA A 265 -7.01 30.51 -31.87
N THR A 266 -6.72 29.31 -31.34
CA THR A 266 -6.88 28.03 -32.05
C THR A 266 -7.88 27.07 -31.41
N CYS A 267 -8.42 27.37 -30.23
CA CYS A 267 -9.47 26.58 -29.57
C CYS A 267 -10.80 27.35 -29.56
N SER A 268 -11.92 26.68 -29.80
CA SER A 268 -13.29 27.23 -29.66
C SER A 268 -14.02 26.78 -28.39
N VAL A 269 -13.26 26.22 -27.44
CA VAL A 269 -13.72 25.48 -26.25
C VAL A 269 -12.78 25.81 -25.06
N CYS A 270 -12.69 24.95 -24.05
CA CYS A 270 -11.71 25.11 -22.98
C CYS A 270 -10.28 24.80 -23.47
N TYR A 271 -9.31 25.64 -23.12
CA TYR A 271 -7.89 25.47 -23.43
C TYR A 271 -7.07 25.32 -22.14
N TYR A 272 -6.08 24.43 -22.17
CA TYR A 272 -5.14 24.21 -21.07
C TYR A 272 -3.72 24.65 -21.47
N PRO A 273 -3.21 25.77 -20.91
CA PRO A 273 -1.87 26.27 -21.24
C PRO A 273 -0.73 25.33 -20.83
N GLY A 274 -0.92 24.51 -19.79
CA GLY A 274 0.13 23.63 -19.26
C GLY A 274 0.52 22.48 -20.17
N ALA A 275 -0.26 22.19 -21.22
CA ALA A 275 0.06 21.18 -22.24
C ALA A 275 -0.26 21.64 -23.68
N ASP A 276 -0.56 22.93 -23.89
CA ASP A 276 -0.97 23.53 -25.19
C ASP A 276 -2.07 22.72 -25.91
N TYR A 277 -3.20 22.50 -25.22
CA TYR A 277 -4.25 21.56 -25.64
C TYR A 277 -5.68 22.11 -25.49
N CYS A 278 -6.55 21.82 -26.47
CA CYS A 278 -7.99 22.12 -26.42
C CYS A 278 -8.76 20.93 -25.82
N LEU A 279 -9.59 21.17 -24.80
CA LEU A 279 -10.46 20.21 -24.12
C LEU A 279 -11.87 20.27 -24.74
N ASP A 280 -12.07 19.56 -25.85
CA ASP A 280 -13.28 19.63 -26.67
C ASP A 280 -14.55 19.10 -25.98
N ASP A 281 -14.40 18.21 -24.98
CA ASP A 281 -15.52 17.62 -24.22
C ASP A 281 -16.01 18.49 -23.04
N PHE A 282 -15.37 19.63 -22.76
CA PHE A 282 -15.68 20.45 -21.58
C PHE A 282 -16.71 21.52 -21.89
N SER A 283 -17.70 21.67 -21.00
CA SER A 283 -18.57 22.84 -21.02
C SER A 283 -17.83 24.09 -20.49
N LYS A 284 -18.41 25.27 -20.73
CA LYS A 284 -17.89 26.53 -20.19
C LYS A 284 -17.81 26.50 -18.65
N ASP A 285 -18.86 26.00 -18.00
CA ASP A 285 -18.95 25.91 -16.54
C ASP A 285 -17.87 24.98 -15.97
N ASP A 286 -17.60 23.84 -16.63
CA ASP A 286 -16.50 22.94 -16.25
C ASP A 286 -15.15 23.65 -16.40
N CYS A 287 -14.94 24.36 -17.52
CA CYS A 287 -13.70 25.08 -17.79
C CYS A 287 -13.40 26.17 -16.75
N GLU A 288 -14.42 26.94 -16.37
CA GLU A 288 -14.33 27.99 -15.36
C GLU A 288 -14.08 27.42 -13.96
N TYR A 289 -14.69 26.27 -13.61
CA TYR A 289 -14.43 25.57 -12.35
C TYR A 289 -12.98 25.09 -12.19
N TYR A 290 -12.33 24.67 -13.28
CA TYR A 290 -10.93 24.25 -13.28
C TYR A 290 -9.93 25.40 -13.49
N SER A 291 -10.37 26.56 -13.98
CA SER A 291 -9.53 27.74 -14.22
C SER A 291 -8.68 28.17 -13.01
N PRO A 292 -9.23 28.35 -11.79
CA PRO A 292 -8.43 28.74 -10.63
C PRO A 292 -7.52 27.63 -10.07
N LYS A 293 -7.69 26.37 -10.51
CA LYS A 293 -6.94 25.20 -10.00
C LYS A 293 -5.81 24.77 -10.93
N HIS A 294 -6.02 24.93 -12.24
CA HIS A 294 -5.10 24.44 -13.28
C HIS A 294 -4.76 25.51 -14.32
N GLY A 295 -5.34 26.70 -14.26
CA GLY A 295 -5.06 27.78 -15.21
C GLY A 295 -5.67 27.57 -16.60
N THR A 296 -6.77 26.80 -16.71
CA THR A 296 -7.54 26.67 -17.96
C THR A 296 -8.22 27.99 -18.34
N LEU A 297 -8.38 28.24 -19.64
CA LEU A 297 -9.12 29.39 -20.19
C LEU A 297 -10.24 28.91 -21.11
N TRP A 298 -11.43 29.50 -21.02
CA TRP A 298 -12.48 29.29 -22.02
C TRP A 298 -12.23 30.18 -23.25
N CYS A 299 -12.28 29.59 -24.44
CA CYS A 299 -11.96 30.24 -25.71
C CYS A 299 -13.12 30.29 -26.72
N GLY A 300 -14.28 29.72 -26.37
CA GLY A 300 -15.50 29.87 -27.18
C GLY A 300 -16.13 31.26 -27.01
N ASN A 301 -16.63 31.82 -28.11
CA ASN A 301 -17.41 33.08 -28.13
C ASN A 301 -18.68 32.97 -27.25
#